data_AF-A0A1Q3CJS2-F1
#
_entry.id   AF-A0A1Q3CJS2-F1
#
_cell.length_a   1.000
_cell.length_b   1.000
_cell.length_c   1.000
_cell.angle_alpha   90.00
_cell.angle_beta   90.00
_cell.angle_gamma   90.00
#
_symmetry.space_group_name_H-M   'P 1'
#
loop_
_entity.id
_entity.type
_entity.pdbx_description
1 polymer ?
#
loop_
_entity_poly.entity_id
_entity_poly.type
_entity_poly.pdbx_seq_one_letter_code
_entity_poly.pdbx_strand_id
1 'polypeptide(L)'
;KTPVRSYVIFNGYNVRFRQNQKWKVVCTYHDGSPWRMYASSSSNRPDDSTMVVRTLFNEHNCSRPSRNKNVKSHWLDKHYVDKVRICPKWKLGIVLKDLITEVSRSTTYRTRKKANDDIEGSNT
;
A
#
# COMPACT_ATOMS: atom_id res chain seq x y z
N LYS A 1 -8.16 -1.31 4.97
CA LYS A 1 -7.48 -0.39 4.00
C LYS A 1 -6.44 -1.09 3.12
N THR A 2 -5.79 -2.16 3.58
CA THR A 2 -4.64 -2.79 2.91
C THR A 2 -4.90 -3.18 1.45
N PRO A 3 -6.03 -3.81 1.07
CA PRO A 3 -6.26 -4.20 -0.33
C PRO A 3 -6.36 -2.99 -1.28
N VAL A 4 -7.13 -1.99 -0.88
CA VAL A 4 -7.30 -0.71 -1.60
C VAL A 4 -5.95 0.01 -1.75
N ARG A 5 -5.10 -0.04 -0.70
CA ARG A 5 -3.76 0.53 -0.74
C ARG A 5 -2.82 -0.23 -1.70
N SER A 6 -2.88 -1.56 -1.71
CA SER A 6 -2.09 -2.37 -2.64
C SER A 6 -2.45 -2.04 -4.09
N TYR A 7 -3.75 -1.96 -4.42
CA TYR A 7 -4.21 -1.58 -5.76
C TYR A 7 -3.61 -0.25 -6.23
N VAL A 8 -3.72 0.81 -5.41
CA VAL A 8 -3.22 2.15 -5.81
C VAL A 8 -1.70 2.23 -5.84
N ILE A 9 -0.99 1.41 -5.04
CA ILE A 9 0.47 1.33 -5.09
C ILE A 9 0.94 0.66 -6.37
N PHE A 10 0.39 -0.52 -6.70
CA PHE A 10 0.79 -1.27 -7.89
C PHE A 10 0.50 -0.51 -9.18
N ASN A 11 -0.58 0.29 -9.21
CA ASN A 11 -0.91 1.14 -10.36
C ASN A 11 -0.22 2.52 -10.33
N GLY A 12 0.58 2.84 -9.31
CA GLY A 12 1.30 4.11 -9.22
C GLY A 12 0.43 5.33 -8.89
N TYR A 13 -0.80 5.13 -8.40
CA TYR A 13 -1.73 6.21 -8.08
C TYR A 13 -1.43 6.84 -6.71
N ASN A 14 -1.17 8.16 -6.71
CA ASN A 14 -0.88 8.94 -5.51
C ASN A 14 -2.15 9.57 -4.91
N VAL A 15 -2.98 8.72 -4.34
CA VAL A 15 -4.33 9.04 -3.86
C VAL A 15 -4.39 9.42 -2.38
N ARG A 16 -5.49 10.04 -1.98
CA ARG A 16 -5.86 10.34 -0.59
C ARG A 16 -6.88 9.31 -0.11
N PHE A 17 -6.72 8.85 1.12
CA PHE A 17 -7.69 7.98 1.79
C PHE A 17 -8.55 8.83 2.72
N ARG A 18 -9.83 9.01 2.38
CA ARG A 18 -10.84 9.61 3.25
C ARG A 18 -11.59 8.47 3.95
N GLN A 19 -11.41 8.37 5.25
CA GLN A 19 -12.14 7.41 6.08
C GLN A 19 -13.05 8.19 7.01
N ASN A 20 -14.35 8.12 6.76
CA ASN A 20 -15.35 8.73 7.63
C ASN A 20 -15.84 7.73 8.70
N GLN A 21 -15.75 6.42 8.43
CA GLN A 21 -16.24 5.37 9.32
C GLN A 21 -15.29 4.16 9.29
N LYS A 22 -15.27 3.35 10.35
CA LYS A 22 -14.39 2.16 10.43
C LYS A 22 -14.58 1.19 9.26
N TRP A 23 -15.83 1.01 8.83
CA TRP A 23 -16.25 0.08 7.78
C TRP A 23 -16.25 0.68 6.36
N LYS A 24 -15.87 1.95 6.18
CA LYS A 24 -15.96 2.66 4.90
C LYS A 24 -14.69 3.42 4.56
N VAL A 25 -14.22 3.27 3.33
CA VAL A 25 -13.11 4.05 2.79
C VAL A 25 -13.46 4.61 1.42
N VAL A 26 -13.19 5.90 1.24
CA VAL A 26 -13.27 6.58 -0.04
C VAL A 26 -11.86 7.00 -0.43
N CYS A 27 -11.52 6.82 -1.69
CA CYS A 27 -10.22 7.14 -2.23
C CYS A 27 -10.35 8.05 -3.44
N THR A 28 -9.64 9.16 -3.45
CA THR A 28 -9.63 10.15 -4.54
C THR A 28 -8.23 10.71 -4.74
N TYR A 29 -7.90 11.21 -5.93
CA TYR A 29 -6.62 11.89 -6.16
C TYR A 29 -6.60 13.29 -5.51
N HIS A 30 -7.57 14.12 -5.88
CA HIS A 30 -7.92 15.40 -5.26
C HIS A 30 -9.45 15.51 -5.10
N ASP A 31 -9.93 16.61 -4.54
CA ASP A 31 -11.36 16.84 -4.36
C ASP A 31 -12.00 17.17 -5.71
N GLY A 32 -13.12 16.54 -6.03
CA GLY A 32 -13.73 16.62 -7.36
C GLY A 32 -13.04 15.79 -8.45
N SER A 33 -12.02 14.98 -8.11
CA SER A 33 -11.38 14.06 -9.06
C SER A 33 -12.41 13.10 -9.68
N PRO A 34 -12.40 12.90 -11.02
CA PRO A 34 -13.23 11.92 -11.70
C PRO A 34 -12.86 10.50 -11.25
N TRP A 35 -11.57 10.25 -10.99
CA TRP A 35 -11.15 9.01 -10.37
C TRP A 35 -11.60 8.96 -8.91
N ARG A 36 -12.37 7.93 -8.58
CA ARG A 36 -12.85 7.67 -7.23
C ARG A 36 -13.06 6.18 -7.01
N MET A 37 -12.50 5.67 -5.92
CA MET A 37 -12.77 4.31 -5.46
C MET A 37 -13.49 4.36 -4.11
N TYR A 38 -14.57 3.59 -4.01
CA TYR A 38 -15.33 3.38 -2.80
C TYR A 38 -15.23 1.90 -2.41
N ALA A 39 -14.82 1.65 -1.17
CA ALA A 39 -14.82 0.32 -0.59
C ALA A 39 -15.48 0.34 0.78
N SER A 40 -16.18 -0.73 1.09
CA SER A 40 -16.87 -0.92 2.37
C SER A 40 -16.64 -2.32 2.91
N SER A 41 -17.01 -2.54 4.17
CA SER A 41 -17.10 -3.89 4.72
C SER A 41 -18.00 -4.76 3.86
N SER A 42 -17.59 -6.01 3.67
CA SER A 42 -18.43 -7.05 3.10
C SER A 42 -19.56 -7.45 4.04
N SER A 43 -19.28 -7.37 5.35
CA SER A 43 -20.10 -7.92 6.42
C SER A 43 -20.42 -6.87 7.48
N ASN A 44 -21.57 -7.02 8.12
CA ASN A 44 -21.96 -6.26 9.31
C ASN A 44 -21.36 -6.87 10.59
N ARG A 45 -20.61 -7.97 10.49
CA ARG A 45 -19.99 -8.62 11.65
C ARG A 45 -18.75 -7.83 12.10
N PRO A 46 -18.56 -7.61 13.42
CA PRO A 46 -17.43 -6.83 13.93
C PRO A 46 -16.05 -7.43 13.66
N ASP A 47 -15.97 -8.74 13.48
CA ASP A 47 -14.74 -9.53 13.31
C ASP A 47 -14.33 -9.70 11.84
N ASP A 48 -15.24 -9.47 10.90
CA ASP A 48 -14.93 -9.54 9.47
C ASP A 48 -14.33 -8.23 8.97
N SER A 49 -13.01 -8.24 8.78
CA SER A 49 -12.25 -7.09 8.28
C SER A 49 -12.20 -6.99 6.74
N THR A 50 -12.94 -7.85 6.03
CA THR A 50 -12.95 -7.92 4.57
C THR A 50 -13.53 -6.65 3.96
N MET A 51 -12.69 -5.93 3.21
CA MET A 51 -13.10 -4.74 2.44
C MET A 51 -13.34 -5.11 0.99
N VAL A 52 -14.54 -4.81 0.50
CA VAL A 52 -14.93 -5.01 -0.91
C VAL A 52 -15.00 -3.65 -1.60
N VAL A 53 -14.41 -3.57 -2.79
CA VAL A 53 -14.58 -2.40 -3.67
C VAL A 53 -16.01 -2.45 -4.21
N ARG A 54 -16.82 -1.45 -3.83
CA ARG A 54 -18.22 -1.33 -4.25
C ARG A 54 -18.39 -0.47 -5.49
N THR A 55 -17.51 0.51 -5.66
CA THR A 55 -17.56 1.40 -6.81
C THR A 55 -16.15 1.81 -7.19
N LEU A 56 -15.85 1.75 -8.48
CA LEU A 56 -14.61 2.23 -9.06
C LEU A 56 -14.94 3.08 -10.29
N PHE A 57 -14.82 4.39 -10.14
CA PHE A 57 -14.78 5.32 -11.27
C PHE A 57 -13.33 5.41 -11.73
N ASN A 58 -13.03 4.78 -12.87
CA ASN A 58 -11.67 4.54 -13.32
C ASN A 58 -11.12 5.60 -14.29
N GLU A 59 -11.78 6.75 -14.40
CA GLU A 59 -11.31 7.86 -15.23
C GLU A 59 -10.24 8.67 -14.50
N HIS A 60 -9.00 8.53 -14.97
CA HIS A 60 -7.85 9.20 -14.37
C HIS A 60 -7.46 10.47 -15.11
N ASN A 61 -7.43 11.57 -14.38
CA ASN A 61 -6.75 12.81 -14.79
C ASN A 61 -5.49 13.08 -13.94
N CYS A 62 -5.05 12.09 -13.14
CA CYS A 62 -3.96 12.27 -12.19
C CYS A 62 -2.59 12.08 -12.84
N SER A 63 -1.66 12.99 -12.55
CA SER A 63 -0.24 12.77 -12.83
C SER A 63 0.31 11.62 -11.99
N ARG A 64 1.20 10.80 -12.55
CA ARG A 64 1.95 9.78 -11.81
C ARG A 64 3.26 10.38 -11.29
N PRO A 65 3.35 10.75 -10.00
CA PRO A 65 4.60 11.27 -9.46
C PRO A 65 5.65 10.16 -9.40
N SER A 66 6.93 10.52 -9.50
CA SER A 66 8.04 9.57 -9.33
C SER A 66 7.94 8.83 -8.00
N ARG A 67 7.53 9.53 -6.92
CA ARG A 67 7.29 8.96 -5.58
C ARG A 67 5.81 8.95 -5.20
N ASN A 68 5.30 7.77 -4.84
CA ASN A 68 3.94 7.57 -4.36
C ASN A 68 3.91 7.62 -2.83
N LYS A 69 3.20 8.60 -2.27
CA LYS A 69 3.10 8.77 -0.81
C LYS A 69 2.42 7.59 -0.10
N ASN A 70 1.70 6.76 -0.84
CA ASN A 70 0.99 5.58 -0.32
C ASN A 70 1.92 4.40 -0.06
N VAL A 71 3.11 4.39 -0.68
CA VAL A 71 4.15 3.40 -0.36
C VAL A 71 4.73 3.74 1.01
N LYS A 72 4.39 2.90 2.00
CA LYS A 72 4.86 3.04 3.38
C LYS A 72 5.74 1.84 3.74
N SER A 73 6.70 2.04 4.64
CA SER A 73 7.59 0.96 5.10
C SER A 73 6.82 -0.23 5.66
N HIS A 74 5.75 0.01 6.43
CA HIS A 74 4.89 -1.06 6.97
C HIS A 74 4.15 -1.86 5.89
N TRP A 75 3.93 -1.28 4.71
CA TRP A 75 3.26 -1.98 3.62
C TRP A 75 4.29 -2.80 2.85
N LEU A 76 5.48 -2.23 2.66
CA LEU A 76 6.61 -2.89 2.04
C LEU A 76 7.10 -4.08 2.86
N ASP A 77 7.15 -4.00 4.19
CA ASP A 77 7.57 -5.16 5.00
C ASP A 77 6.64 -6.35 4.75
N LYS A 78 5.33 -6.17 4.85
CA LYS A 78 4.37 -7.26 4.65
C LYS A 78 4.38 -7.87 3.26
N HIS A 79 4.57 -7.04 2.22
CA HIS A 79 4.53 -7.51 0.83
C HIS A 79 5.88 -8.05 0.33
N TYR A 80 6.98 -7.72 0.99
CA TYR A 80 8.33 -8.07 0.53
C TYR A 80 9.19 -8.76 1.60
N VAL A 81 8.65 -9.13 2.77
CA VAL A 81 9.39 -9.82 3.84
C VAL A 81 10.05 -11.08 3.32
N ASP A 82 9.37 -11.88 2.49
CA ASP A 82 9.92 -13.11 1.92
C ASP A 82 11.10 -12.82 0.98
N LYS A 83 10.97 -11.78 0.15
CA LYS A 83 12.08 -11.34 -0.73
C LYS A 83 13.26 -10.81 0.08
N VAL A 84 13.02 -10.18 1.23
CA VAL A 84 14.06 -9.71 2.15
C VAL A 84 14.73 -10.89 2.88
N ARG A 85 13.96 -11.90 3.31
CA ARG A 85 14.45 -13.13 3.95
C ARG A 85 15.42 -13.90 3.06
N ILE A 86 15.07 -14.10 1.80
CA ILE A 86 15.87 -14.89 0.83
C ILE A 86 17.17 -14.16 0.49
N CYS A 87 17.17 -12.82 0.54
CA CYS A 87 18.28 -12.00 0.03
C CYS A 87 18.55 -10.79 0.93
N PRO A 88 19.08 -10.99 2.16
CA PRO A 88 19.27 -9.92 3.14
C PRO A 88 20.24 -8.81 2.68
N LYS A 89 21.12 -9.10 1.71
CA LYS A 89 22.13 -8.18 1.17
C LYS A 89 21.72 -7.42 -0.10
N TRP A 90 20.57 -7.71 -0.72
CA TRP A 90 20.21 -7.09 -2.01
C TRP A 90 19.95 -5.59 -1.87
N LYS A 91 20.29 -4.80 -2.90
CA LYS A 91 19.84 -3.41 -3.00
C LYS A 91 18.31 -3.44 -3.14
N LEU A 92 17.57 -2.82 -2.22
CA LEU A 92 16.10 -2.85 -2.23
C LEU A 92 15.50 -2.33 -3.56
N GLY A 93 16.24 -1.52 -4.33
CA GLY A 93 15.86 -1.11 -5.67
C GLY A 93 15.65 -2.25 -6.67
N ILE A 94 16.27 -3.42 -6.48
CA ILE A 94 16.00 -4.62 -7.29
C ILE A 94 14.70 -5.30 -6.85
N VAL A 95 14.45 -5.34 -5.53
CA VAL A 95 13.26 -5.93 -4.90
C VAL A 95 11.99 -5.17 -5.26
N LEU A 96 12.11 -3.86 -5.47
CA LEU A 96 11.01 -2.94 -5.73
C LEU A 96 10.80 -2.63 -7.22
N LYS A 97 11.46 -3.35 -8.14
CA LYS A 97 11.27 -3.16 -9.60
C LYS A 97 9.81 -3.36 -10.03
N ASP A 98 9.04 -4.14 -9.29
CA ASP A 98 7.63 -4.39 -9.55
C ASP A 98 6.75 -3.15 -9.26
N LEU A 99 7.29 -2.13 -8.57
CA LEU A 99 6.58 -0.90 -8.30
C LEU A 99 6.81 0.12 -9.43
N ILE A 100 5.72 0.73 -9.89
CA ILE A 100 5.75 1.84 -10.87
C ILE A 100 6.38 3.12 -10.28
N THR A 101 6.72 3.12 -8.99
CA THR A 101 7.15 4.31 -8.24
C THR A 101 8.46 4.08 -7.52
N GLU A 102 9.27 5.14 -7.46
CA GLU A 102 10.47 5.20 -6.65
C GLU A 102 10.16 5.11 -5.15
N VAL A 103 11.03 4.40 -4.44
CA VAL A 103 11.00 4.31 -2.98
C VAL A 103 12.25 4.96 -2.42
N SER A 104 12.07 5.87 -1.46
CA SER A 104 13.19 6.61 -0.87
C SER A 104 14.14 5.70 -0.08
N ARG A 105 15.43 6.06 -0.03
CA ARG A 105 16.46 5.32 0.73
C ARG A 105 16.05 5.14 2.20
N SER A 106 15.51 6.16 2.85
CA SER A 106 15.07 6.07 4.25
C SER A 106 13.89 5.10 4.43
N THR A 107 12.92 5.08 3.50
CA THR A 107 11.83 4.09 3.49
C THR A 107 12.38 2.68 3.32
N THR A 108 13.34 2.48 2.40
CA THR A 108 13.96 1.16 2.19
C THR A 108 14.70 0.67 3.42
N TYR A 109 15.46 1.55 4.09
CA TYR A 109 16.16 1.24 5.33
C TYR A 109 15.19 0.81 6.45
N ARG A 110 14.14 1.60 6.69
CA ARG A 110 13.13 1.29 7.72
C ARG A 110 12.40 -0.03 7.46
N THR A 111 12.09 -0.30 6.19
CA THR A 111 11.46 -1.56 5.78
C THR A 111 12.36 -2.74 6.11
N ARG A 112 13.65 -2.65 5.75
CA ARG A 112 14.62 -3.70 6.04
C ARG A 112 14.80 -3.94 7.53
N LYS A 113 15.02 -2.87 8.29
CA LYS A 113 15.19 -2.97 9.75
C LYS A 113 14.02 -3.74 10.35
N LYS A 114 12.79 -3.33 10.02
CA LYS A 114 11.59 -3.99 10.52
C LYS A 114 11.47 -5.45 10.07
N ALA A 115 11.74 -5.74 8.80
CA ALA A 115 11.71 -7.13 8.31
C ALA A 115 12.74 -8.02 9.03
N ASN A 116 13.94 -7.51 9.32
CA ASN A 116 14.95 -8.23 10.09
C ASN A 116 14.53 -8.44 11.56
N ASP A 117 14.02 -7.39 12.21
CA ASP A 117 13.50 -7.46 13.58
C ASP A 117 12.38 -8.53 13.67
N ASP A 118 11.47 -8.58 12.68
CA ASP A 118 10.38 -9.55 12.60
C ASP A 118 10.89 -10.99 12.29
N ILE A 119 12.05 -11.15 11.65
CA ILE A 119 12.70 -12.46 11.42
C ILE A 119 13.38 -12.95 12.70
N GLU A 120 14.18 -12.11 13.34
CA GLU A 120 14.94 -12.45 14.55
C GLU A 120 13.99 -12.73 15.73
N GLY A 121 12.94 -11.93 15.91
CA GLY A 121 11.92 -12.15 16.94
C GLY A 121 10.99 -13.34 16.68
N SER A 122 10.94 -13.87 15.45
CA SER A 122 10.20 -15.11 15.14
C SER A 122 10.98 -16.39 15.45
N ASN A 123 12.28 -16.29 15.75
CA ASN A 123 13.18 -17.40 16.05
C ASN A 123 13.48 -17.56 17.56
N THR A 124 12.77 -16.84 18.43
CA THR A 124 12.88 -16.91 19.90
C THR A 124 11.56 -17.42 20.49
#